data_AF-A0A7Y5NRD9-F1
#
_entry.id   AF-A0A7Y5NRD9-F1
#
_cell.length_a   1.000
_cell.length_b   1.000
_cell.length_c   1.000
_cell.angle_alpha   90.00
_cell.angle_beta   90.00
_cell.angle_gamma   90.00
#
_symmetry.space_group_name_H-M   'P 1'
#
loop_
_entity.id
_entity.type
_entity.pdbx_description
1 polymer ?
#
loop_
_entity_poly.entity_id
_entity_poly.type
_entity_poly.pdbx_seq_one_letter_code
_entity_poly.pdbx_strand_id
1 'polypeptide(L)'
;MKREKRLTKRERKALSPQPAQPQGHHHHGHIHCTACGKHLDEEMFDGNPAEAVFLQCDHKSEFPSCAACADRTREILAEHDRTGQPVKHAAAWH
;
A
#
# COMPACT_ATOMS: atom_id res chain seq x y z
N MET A 1 -40.04 -13.32 -33.36
CA MET A 1 -39.47 -12.46 -32.29
C MET A 1 -38.00 -12.84 -32.11
N LYS A 2 -37.08 -11.90 -32.31
CA LYS A 2 -35.62 -12.11 -32.32
C LYS A 2 -35.11 -12.29 -30.87
N ARG A 3 -34.37 -13.37 -30.59
CA ARG A 3 -33.66 -13.58 -29.31
C ARG A 3 -32.47 -12.63 -29.23
N GLU A 4 -32.43 -11.81 -28.19
CA GLU A 4 -31.36 -10.86 -27.92
C GLU A 4 -30.10 -11.62 -27.47
N LYS A 5 -28.97 -11.34 -28.12
CA LYS A 5 -27.67 -11.94 -27.80
C LYS A 5 -27.23 -11.47 -26.41
N ARG A 6 -27.20 -12.39 -25.43
CA ARG A 6 -26.58 -12.13 -24.12
C ARG A 6 -25.07 -12.03 -24.31
N LEU A 7 -24.53 -10.82 -24.08
CA LEU A 7 -23.10 -10.55 -24.08
C LEU A 7 -22.39 -11.48 -23.09
N THR A 8 -21.27 -12.05 -23.50
CA THR A 8 -20.46 -12.90 -22.62
C THR A 8 -19.74 -12.06 -21.57
N LYS A 9 -19.40 -12.67 -20.43
CA LYS A 9 -18.70 -12.00 -19.31
C LYS A 9 -17.41 -11.28 -19.75
N ARG A 10 -16.77 -11.79 -20.81
CA ARG A 10 -15.53 -11.27 -21.38
C ARG A 10 -15.73 -9.97 -22.17
N GLU A 11 -16.84 -9.85 -22.88
CA GLU A 11 -17.20 -8.65 -23.64
C GLU A 11 -17.67 -7.51 -22.72
N ARG A 12 -18.33 -7.85 -21.60
CA ARG A 12 -18.74 -6.84 -20.60
C ARG A 12 -17.55 -6.16 -19.92
N LYS A 13 -16.40 -6.85 -19.83
CA LYS A 13 -15.16 -6.30 -19.23
C LYS A 13 -14.41 -5.36 -20.18
N ALA A 14 -14.60 -5.48 -21.50
CA ALA A 14 -13.96 -4.62 -22.49
C ALA A 14 -14.67 -3.27 -22.68
N LEU A 15 -15.96 -3.19 -22.33
CA LEU A 15 -16.78 -1.98 -22.46
C LEU A 15 -16.75 -1.08 -21.22
N SER A 16 -16.22 -1.56 -20.10
CA SER A 16 -15.98 -0.72 -18.92
C SER A 16 -14.55 -0.21 -18.96
N PRO A 17 -14.31 1.07 -19.33
CA PRO A 17 -13.08 1.72 -18.91
C PRO A 17 -13.08 1.67 -17.39
N GLN A 18 -12.28 0.78 -16.79
CA GLN A 18 -11.98 0.88 -15.38
C GLN A 18 -11.42 2.29 -15.19
N PRO A 19 -12.02 3.15 -14.36
CA PRO A 19 -11.33 4.37 -13.99
C PRO A 19 -9.98 3.93 -13.42
N ALA A 20 -8.90 4.45 -14.00
CA ALA A 20 -7.61 4.46 -13.34
C ALA A 20 -7.89 5.01 -11.95
N GLN A 21 -7.88 4.14 -10.94
CA GLN A 21 -8.25 4.57 -9.60
C GLN A 21 -7.18 5.59 -9.19
N PRO A 22 -7.54 6.87 -8.95
CA PRO A 22 -6.66 7.68 -8.14
C PRO A 22 -6.60 6.96 -6.79
N GLN A 23 -5.39 6.63 -6.33
CA GLN A 23 -5.13 6.14 -4.97
C GLN A 23 -5.42 7.26 -3.95
N GLY A 24 -6.65 7.74 -3.91
CA GLY A 24 -7.21 8.65 -2.92
C GLY A 24 -8.35 7.95 -2.21
N HIS A 25 -8.05 6.79 -1.59
CA HIS A 25 -9.00 6.10 -0.75
C HIS A 25 -9.00 6.76 0.63
N HIS A 26 -10.02 7.56 0.91
CA HIS A 26 -10.46 7.90 2.27
C HIS A 26 -11.06 6.64 2.94
N HIS A 27 -10.26 5.59 3.04
CA HIS A 27 -10.51 4.52 3.98
C HIS A 27 -9.76 4.92 5.25
N HIS A 28 -10.36 4.70 6.42
CA HIS A 28 -9.60 4.50 7.66
C HIS A 28 -8.76 3.22 7.47
N GLY A 29 -7.82 3.26 6.54
CA GLY A 29 -7.01 2.15 6.11
C GLY A 29 -6.04 1.92 7.23
N HIS A 30 -6.10 0.75 7.83
CA HIS A 30 -5.20 0.40 8.91
C HIS A 30 -3.74 0.52 8.42
N ILE A 31 -3.05 1.57 8.86
CA ILE A 31 -1.65 1.79 8.50
C ILE A 31 -0.84 0.80 9.34
N HIS A 32 -0.06 -0.08 8.71
CA HIS A 32 0.76 -1.06 9.42
C HIS A 32 2.22 -0.79 9.16
N CYS A 33 3.06 -0.94 10.17
CA CYS A 33 4.50 -0.87 10.00
C CYS A 33 4.98 -1.94 9.01
N THR A 34 5.70 -1.51 7.98
CA THR A 34 6.23 -2.38 6.92
C THR A 34 7.12 -3.50 7.49
N ALA A 35 7.93 -3.20 8.50
CA ALA A 35 8.90 -4.15 9.06
C ALA A 35 8.33 -5.11 10.12
N CYS A 36 7.39 -4.66 10.97
CA CYS A 36 6.90 -5.49 12.08
C CYS A 36 5.40 -5.81 12.02
N GLY A 37 4.62 -5.11 11.20
CA GLY A 37 3.18 -5.33 11.06
C GLY A 37 2.32 -4.67 12.15
N LYS A 38 2.94 -3.98 13.11
CA LYS A 38 2.23 -3.21 14.15
C LYS A 38 1.30 -2.19 13.50
N HIS A 39 0.08 -2.08 14.02
CA HIS A 39 -0.83 -0.99 13.67
C HIS A 39 -0.25 0.38 14.07
N LEU A 40 -0.42 1.34 13.18
CA LEU A 40 0.02 2.71 13.31
C LEU A 40 -1.20 3.60 13.10
N ASP A 41 -1.54 4.36 14.13
CA ASP A 41 -2.59 5.35 14.04
C ASP A 41 -2.05 6.62 13.36
N GLU A 42 -2.92 7.38 12.70
CA GLU A 42 -2.54 8.63 12.01
C GLU A 42 -1.88 9.62 12.99
N GLU A 43 -2.40 9.69 14.22
CA GLU A 43 -1.87 10.53 15.30
C GLU A 43 -0.41 10.23 15.66
N MET A 44 0.07 9.00 15.40
CA MET A 44 1.45 8.62 15.68
C MET A 44 2.46 9.27 14.73
N PHE A 45 2.03 9.71 13.55
CA PHE A 45 2.88 10.37 12.56
C PHE A 45 3.04 11.86 12.85
N ASP A 46 2.01 12.51 13.40
CA ASP A 46 1.98 13.93 13.73
C ASP A 46 2.47 14.23 15.17
N GLY A 47 2.68 13.20 15.99
CA GLY A 47 3.18 13.32 17.36
C GLY A 47 4.57 13.97 17.47
N ASN A 48 4.88 14.54 18.64
CA ASN A 48 6.22 15.04 18.96
C ASN A 48 6.72 14.48 20.31
N PRO A 49 7.60 13.46 20.31
CA PRO A 49 8.26 12.87 19.13
C PRO A 49 7.31 11.99 18.30
N ALA A 50 7.52 11.94 16.99
CA ALA A 50 6.75 11.09 16.10
C ALA A 50 7.04 9.61 16.39
N GLU A 51 5.99 8.84 16.67
CA GLU A 51 6.08 7.40 16.96
C GLU A 51 6.01 6.55 15.68
N ALA A 52 5.63 7.16 14.56
CA ALA A 52 5.61 6.59 13.23
C ALA A 52 6.19 7.55 12.20
N VAL A 53 6.71 7.01 11.11
CA VAL A 53 7.37 7.76 10.04
C VAL A 53 7.09 7.11 8.69
N PHE A 54 6.87 7.92 7.66
CA PHE A 54 6.87 7.47 6.29
C PHE A 54 8.30 7.50 5.73
N LEU A 55 8.75 6.36 5.23
CA LEU A 55 10.04 6.21 4.59
C LEU A 55 9.86 6.05 3.09
N GLN A 56 10.65 6.79 2.32
CA GLN A 56 10.58 6.78 0.86
C GLN A 56 11.71 5.92 0.28
N CYS A 57 11.39 5.08 -0.71
CA CYS A 57 12.38 4.33 -1.50
C CYS A 57 12.90 5.16 -2.68
N ASP A 58 13.95 4.71 -3.38
CA ASP A 58 14.53 5.43 -4.53
C ASP A 58 13.51 5.64 -5.68
N HIS A 59 12.53 4.72 -5.79
CA HIS A 59 11.41 4.82 -6.72
C HIS A 59 10.32 5.81 -6.30
N LYS A 60 10.55 6.62 -5.25
CA LYS A 60 9.65 7.65 -4.70
C LYS A 60 8.35 7.11 -4.11
N SER A 61 8.27 5.82 -3.83
CA SER A 61 7.12 5.23 -3.12
C SER A 61 7.32 5.34 -1.61
N GLU A 62 6.26 5.65 -0.89
CA GLU A 62 6.28 5.86 0.55
C GLU A 62 5.73 4.65 1.32
N PHE A 63 6.41 4.31 2.41
CA PHE A 63 6.12 3.14 3.23
C PHE A 63 6.07 3.50 4.71
N PRO A 64 4.99 3.14 5.42
CA PRO A 64 4.87 3.41 6.84
C PRO A 64 5.78 2.53 7.70
N SER A 65 6.38 3.12 8.73
CA SER A 65 7.18 2.42 9.75
C SER A 65 6.94 3.01 11.13
N CYS A 66 6.89 2.17 12.18
CA CYS A 66 7.04 2.70 13.53
C CYS A 66 8.47 3.24 13.72
N ALA A 67 8.64 4.18 14.65
CA ALA A 67 9.93 4.78 14.97
C ALA A 67 10.97 3.72 15.38
N ALA A 68 10.53 2.69 16.11
CA ALA A 68 11.40 1.59 16.54
C ALA A 68 11.92 0.72 15.38
N CYS A 69 11.21 0.67 14.24
CA CYS A 69 11.60 -0.12 13.08
C CYS A 69 12.11 0.73 11.91
N ALA A 70 12.36 2.03 12.10
CA ALA A 70 12.75 2.93 11.02
C ALA A 70 14.00 2.42 10.28
N ASP A 71 15.05 2.03 10.99
CA ASP A 71 16.27 1.49 10.38
C ASP A 71 16.03 0.16 9.68
N ARG A 72 15.23 -0.74 10.28
CA ARG A 72 14.90 -2.02 9.65
C ARG A 72 14.10 -1.83 8.37
N THR A 73 13.15 -0.91 8.36
CA THR A 73 12.37 -0.58 7.18
C THR A 73 13.27 -0.01 6.09
N ARG A 74 14.25 0.85 6.41
CA ARG A 74 15.25 1.34 5.43
C ARG A 74 16.04 0.20 4.79
N GLU A 75 16.44 -0.82 5.55
CA GLU A 75 17.12 -2.00 4.99
C GLU A 75 16.22 -2.78 4.00
N ILE A 76 14.94 -2.95 4.34
CA ILE A 76 13.96 -3.61 3.47
C ILE A 76 13.77 -2.80 2.18
N LEU A 77 13.65 -1.47 2.28
CA LEU A 77 13.55 -0.59 1.13
C LEU A 77 14.83 -0.62 0.27
N ALA A 78 16.01 -0.64 0.90
CA ALA A 78 17.27 -0.77 0.18
C ALA A 78 17.40 -2.12 -0.57
N GLU A 79 16.87 -3.21 -0.02
CA GLU A 79 16.78 -4.50 -0.74
C GLU A 79 15.82 -4.41 -1.92
N HIS A 80 14.65 -3.79 -1.73
CA HIS A 80 13.69 -3.52 -2.81
C HIS A 80 14.34 -2.69 -3.93
N ASP A 81 15.01 -1.60 -3.59
CA ASP A 81 15.66 -0.69 -4.55
C ASP A 81 16.79 -1.40 -5.31
N ARG A 82 17.60 -2.22 -4.63
CA ARG A 82 18.70 -2.96 -5.27
C ARG A 82 18.21 -4.06 -6.20
N THR A 83 17.14 -4.77 -5.83
CA THR A 83 16.70 -5.97 -6.54
C THR A 83 15.54 -5.72 -7.52
N GLY A 84 14.86 -4.59 -7.41
CA GLY A 84 13.62 -4.30 -8.15
C GLY A 84 12.45 -5.21 -7.76
N GLN A 85 12.60 -6.04 -6.74
CA GLN A 85 11.55 -6.92 -6.24
C GLN A 85 10.59 -6.16 -5.33
N PRO A 86 9.31 -6.56 -5.21
CA PRO A 86 8.37 -5.89 -4.32
C PRO A 86 8.85 -5.86 -2.86
N VAL A 87 8.49 -4.77 -2.15
CA VAL A 87 8.78 -4.61 -0.72
C VAL A 87 8.17 -5.77 0.08
N LYS A 88 8.98 -6.40 0.93
CA LYS A 88 8.54 -7.50 1.79
C LYS A 88 7.87 -6.92 3.04
N HIS A 89 6.55 -6.86 3.02
CA HIS A 89 5.75 -6.44 4.17
C HIS A 89 5.65 -7.55 5.20
N ALA A 90 5.76 -7.19 6.48
CA ALA A 90 5.38 -8.08 7.58
C ALA A 90 3.85 -8.26 7.62
N ALA A 91 3.42 -9.40 8.17
CA ALA A 91 2.01 -9.66 8.43
C ALA A 91 1.48 -8.70 9.50
N ALA A 92 0.30 -8.14 9.29
CA ALA A 92 -0.35 -7.29 10.28
C ALA A 92 -0.59 -8.06 11.58
N TRP A 93 -0.57 -7.36 12.71
CA TRP A 93 -0.99 -7.93 14.00
C TRP A 93 -2.53 -7.93 14.02
N HIS A 94 -3.14 -9.10 14.17
CA HIS A 94 -4.59 -9.28 14.25
C HIS A 94 -5.00 -9.59 15.69
#